data_AF-A0A5E4W7I2-F1
#
_entry.id   AF-A0A5E4W7I2-F1
#
_cell.length_a   1.000
_cell.length_b   1.000
_cell.length_c   1.000
_cell.angle_alpha   90.00
_cell.angle_beta   90.00
_cell.angle_gamma   90.00
#
_symmetry.space_group_name_H-M   'P 1'
#
loop_
_entity.id
_entity.type
_entity.pdbx_description
1 polymer ?
#
loop_
_entity_poly.entity_id
_entity_poly.type
_entity_poly.pdbx_seq_one_letter_code
_entity_poly.pdbx_strand_id
1 'polypeptide(L)'
;MARLQRGTPALRPEDDVFTNHIHADDLAAILIRAMWRGKPQRVVHASDDTQWRMGEYFDRVADAFGLPRPPRVSREAAVRVLEPTLLSFMSESRRLSNARLKRELGYRLKYPDVAALLAALPPQRP
;
A
#
# COMPACT_ATOMS: atom_id res chain seq x y z
N MET A 1 -10.75 3.60 2.53
CA MET A 1 -11.69 3.01 3.51
C MET A 1 -12.88 2.29 2.89
N ALA A 2 -13.41 2.70 1.72
CA ALA A 2 -14.61 2.09 1.12
C ALA A 2 -14.62 0.54 1.02
N ARG A 3 -13.47 -0.10 0.77
CA ARG A 3 -13.37 -1.58 0.74
C ARG A 3 -13.63 -2.22 2.12
N LEU A 4 -13.07 -1.64 3.18
CA LEU A 4 -13.28 -2.10 4.56
C LEU A 4 -14.73 -1.91 4.98
N GLN A 5 -15.31 -0.75 4.66
CA GLN A 5 -16.72 -0.47 4.96
C GLN A 5 -17.69 -1.42 4.25
N ARG A 6 -17.37 -1.85 3.02
CA ARG A 6 -18.14 -2.88 2.30
C ARG A 6 -17.86 -4.30 2.74
N GLY A 7 -16.96 -4.53 3.70
CA GLY A 7 -16.54 -5.87 4.11
C GLY A 7 -15.91 -6.68 2.98
N THR A 8 -15.26 -6.03 2.02
CA THR A 8 -14.64 -6.72 0.88
C THR A 8 -13.61 -7.72 1.40
N PRO A 9 -13.71 -9.02 1.05
CA PRO A 9 -12.79 -10.04 1.55
C PRO A 9 -11.33 -9.77 1.18
N ALA A 10 -10.44 -10.20 2.06
CA ALA A 10 -9.01 -10.27 1.81
C ALA A 10 -8.56 -11.73 1.73
N LEU A 11 -7.47 -12.00 1.00
CA LEU A 11 -6.93 -13.35 0.91
C LEU A 11 -6.42 -13.82 2.28
N ARG A 12 -6.44 -15.13 2.49
CA ARG A 12 -5.75 -15.78 3.60
C ARG A 12 -4.25 -15.58 3.47
N PRO A 13 -3.49 -15.54 4.57
CA PRO A 13 -2.06 -15.24 4.54
C PRO A 13 -1.28 -16.08 3.52
N GLU A 14 -1.55 -17.38 3.43
CA GLU A 14 -0.91 -18.32 2.51
C GLU A 14 -1.12 -18.00 1.02
N ASP A 15 -2.23 -17.34 0.67
CA ASP A 15 -2.61 -16.94 -0.70
C ASP A 15 -2.31 -15.47 -1.02
N ASP A 16 -1.96 -14.69 0.02
CA ASP A 16 -1.92 -13.24 0.01
C ASP A 16 -0.66 -12.68 -0.68
N VAL A 17 -0.76 -11.44 -1.15
CA VAL A 17 0.23 -10.81 -2.00
C VAL A 17 0.86 -9.60 -1.34
N PHE A 18 2.10 -9.28 -1.69
CA PHE A 18 2.73 -8.04 -1.22
C PHE A 18 2.10 -6.83 -1.91
N THR A 19 1.89 -5.78 -1.13
CA THR A 19 1.38 -4.50 -1.61
C THR A 19 2.39 -3.38 -1.33
N ASN A 20 2.47 -2.41 -2.23
CA ASN A 20 3.40 -1.28 -2.15
C ASN A 20 2.57 -0.01 -2.03
N HIS A 21 2.99 0.90 -1.16
CA HIS A 21 2.27 2.13 -0.88
C HIS A 21 3.17 3.34 -1.06
N ILE A 22 2.57 4.50 -1.31
CA ILE A 22 3.25 5.78 -1.25
C ILE A 22 2.24 6.82 -0.78
N HIS A 23 2.62 7.65 0.18
CA HIS A 23 1.78 8.75 0.61
C HIS A 23 1.67 9.80 -0.51
N ALA A 24 0.50 10.43 -0.67
CA ALA A 24 0.25 11.38 -1.75
C ALA A 24 1.22 12.58 -1.74
N ASP A 25 1.48 13.17 -0.56
CA ASP A 25 2.44 14.29 -0.43
C ASP A 25 3.87 13.85 -0.75
N ASP A 26 4.26 12.65 -0.35
CA ASP A 26 5.58 12.12 -0.67
C ASP A 26 5.68 11.90 -2.19
N LEU A 27 4.66 11.31 -2.82
CA LEU A 27 4.60 11.14 -4.28
C LEU A 27 4.71 12.48 -5.02
N ALA A 28 3.98 13.51 -4.58
CA ALA A 28 4.05 14.85 -5.17
C ALA A 28 5.46 15.45 -5.06
N ALA A 29 6.09 15.37 -3.89
CA ALA A 29 7.45 15.86 -3.69
C ALA A 29 8.49 15.06 -4.49
N ILE A 30 8.28 13.75 -4.66
CA ILE A 30 9.10 12.88 -5.51
C ILE A 30 9.02 13.33 -6.96
N LEU A 31 7.82 13.59 -7.49
CA LEU A 31 7.61 14.07 -8.86
C LEU A 31 8.32 15.40 -9.10
N ILE A 32 8.21 16.35 -8.15
CA ILE A 32 8.94 17.62 -8.21
C ILE A 32 10.44 17.37 -8.28
N ARG A 33 10.98 16.52 -7.42
CA ARG A 33 12.42 16.20 -7.44
C ARG A 33 12.85 15.47 -8.70
N ALA A 34 12.00 14.61 -9.26
CA ALA A 34 12.29 13.90 -10.50
C ALA A 34 12.44 14.87 -11.69
N MET A 35 11.69 15.99 -11.71
CA MET A 35 11.86 17.02 -12.75
C MET A 35 13.24 17.68 -12.72
N TRP A 36 13.82 17.89 -11.53
CA TRP A 36 15.09 18.61 -11.37
C TRP A 36 16.32 17.71 -11.25
N ARG A 37 16.15 16.49 -10.72
CA ARG A 37 17.25 15.56 -10.40
C ARG A 37 17.12 14.22 -11.12
N GLY A 38 16.05 14.02 -11.88
CA GLY A 38 15.85 12.83 -12.69
C GLY A 38 16.99 12.67 -13.69
N LYS A 39 17.34 11.40 -13.97
CA LYS A 39 18.33 11.06 -14.98
C LYS A 39 17.62 10.37 -16.16
N PRO A 40 18.13 10.55 -17.39
CA PRO A 40 17.53 9.92 -18.57
C PRO A 40 17.51 8.39 -18.42
N GLN A 41 16.48 7.77 -18.98
CA GLN A 41 16.32 6.30 -19.00
C GLN A 41 16.43 5.67 -17.60
N ARG A 42 15.68 6.23 -16.64
CA ARG A 42 15.58 5.69 -15.28
C ARG A 42 14.14 5.36 -14.93
N VAL A 43 13.96 4.12 -14.46
CA VAL A 43 12.80 3.74 -13.65
C VAL A 43 13.14 4.05 -12.19
N VAL A 44 12.25 4.75 -11.50
CA VAL A 44 12.32 5.04 -10.07
C VAL A 44 11.02 4.56 -9.44
N HIS A 45 11.11 3.73 -8.40
CA HIS A 45 9.93 3.30 -7.65
C HIS A 45 9.59 4.34 -6.59
N ALA A 46 8.45 4.99 -6.74
CA ALA A 46 7.86 5.81 -5.70
C ALA A 46 7.06 4.89 -4.76
N SER A 47 7.76 4.27 -3.82
CA SER A 47 7.20 3.40 -2.79
C SER A 47 7.83 3.76 -1.45
N ASP A 48 7.05 3.59 -0.38
CA ASP A 48 7.50 3.61 1.00
C ASP A 48 8.31 2.34 1.34
N ASP A 49 8.73 2.21 2.60
CA ASP A 49 9.51 1.08 3.12
C ASP A 49 8.64 -0.07 3.65
N THR A 50 7.31 0.02 3.49
CA THR A 50 6.37 -1.00 3.98
C THR A 50 6.58 -2.32 3.23
N GLN A 51 6.62 -3.42 3.99
CA GLN A 51 6.72 -4.78 3.41
C GLN A 51 5.61 -5.69 3.94
N TRP A 52 4.37 -5.22 3.82
CA TRP A 52 3.18 -5.95 4.27
C TRP A 52 2.51 -6.68 3.12
N ARG A 53 1.81 -7.75 3.47
CA ARG A 53 0.83 -8.36 2.58
C ARG A 53 -0.45 -7.52 2.56
N MET A 54 -1.23 -7.60 1.48
CA MET A 54 -2.42 -6.78 1.29
C MET A 54 -3.43 -6.97 2.42
N GLY A 55 -3.59 -8.21 2.86
CA GLY A 55 -4.37 -8.58 4.01
C GLY A 55 -3.91 -7.92 5.31
N GLU A 56 -2.61 -7.98 5.61
CA GLU A 56 -2.05 -7.34 6.79
C GLU A 56 -2.26 -5.82 6.74
N TYR A 57 -2.03 -5.20 5.59
CA TYR A 57 -2.30 -3.78 5.39
C TYR A 57 -3.76 -3.42 5.72
N PHE A 58 -4.73 -4.19 5.23
CA PHE A 58 -6.14 -3.93 5.55
C PHE A 58 -6.45 -4.09 7.03
N ASP A 59 -5.83 -5.05 7.73
CA ASP A 59 -6.01 -5.21 9.18
C ASP A 59 -5.49 -3.98 9.93
N ARG A 60 -4.28 -3.49 9.60
CA ARG A 60 -3.70 -2.31 10.25
C ARG A 60 -4.55 -1.05 10.04
N VAL A 61 -5.09 -0.88 8.83
CA VAL A 61 -6.00 0.23 8.53
C VAL A 61 -7.34 0.04 9.25
N ALA A 62 -7.88 -1.17 9.34
CA ALA A 62 -9.11 -1.42 10.08
C ALA A 62 -8.94 -1.10 11.57
N ASP A 63 -7.85 -1.60 12.17
CA ASP A 63 -7.51 -1.36 13.59
C ASP A 63 -7.34 0.13 13.89
N ALA A 64 -6.61 0.87 13.06
CA ALA A 64 -6.34 2.30 13.25
C ALA A 64 -7.60 3.17 13.16
N PHE A 65 -8.65 2.69 12.48
CA PHE A 65 -9.89 3.44 12.26
C PHE A 65 -11.09 2.82 13.00
N GLY A 66 -10.89 1.82 13.86
CA GLY A 66 -11.97 1.15 14.60
C GLY A 66 -12.98 0.42 13.72
N LEU A 67 -12.57 -0.03 12.53
CA LEU A 67 -13.41 -0.76 11.59
C LEU A 67 -13.25 -2.27 11.77
N PRO A 68 -14.25 -3.09 11.39
CA PRO A 68 -14.08 -4.53 11.37
C PRO A 68 -13.01 -4.93 10.35
N ARG A 69 -12.16 -5.89 10.74
CA ARG A 69 -11.19 -6.50 9.82
C ARG A 69 -11.91 -7.25 8.69
N PRO A 70 -11.35 -7.26 7.48
CA PRO A 70 -11.97 -7.94 6.36
C PRO A 70 -12.02 -9.47 6.57
N PRO A 71 -13.08 -10.15 6.11
CA PRO A 71 -13.13 -11.61 6.17
C PRO A 71 -12.04 -12.23 5.29
N ARG A 72 -11.56 -13.41 5.68
CA ARG A 72 -10.46 -14.13 5.00
C ARG A 72 -10.98 -15.25 4.11
N VAL A 73 -10.56 -15.25 2.85
CA VAL A 73 -10.98 -16.24 1.84
C VAL A 73 -9.78 -16.89 1.16
N SER A 74 -9.90 -18.15 0.74
CA SER A 74 -8.89 -18.78 -0.13
C SER A 74 -8.91 -18.13 -1.51
N ARG A 75 -7.85 -18.38 -2.29
CA ARG A 75 -7.79 -17.93 -3.68
C ARG A 75 -8.94 -18.49 -4.54
N GLU A 76 -9.33 -19.76 -4.39
CA GLU A 76 -10.46 -20.30 -5.17
C GLU A 76 -11.80 -19.68 -4.76
N ALA A 77 -11.98 -19.40 -3.47
CA ALA A 77 -13.19 -18.73 -2.99
C ALA A 77 -13.22 -17.27 -3.48
N ALA A 78 -12.09 -16.57 -3.49
CA ALA A 78 -11.96 -15.21 -3.97
C ALA A 78 -12.39 -15.05 -5.43
N VAL A 79 -12.08 -16.01 -6.30
CA VAL A 79 -12.51 -16.03 -7.72
C VAL A 79 -14.04 -16.00 -7.86
N ARG A 80 -14.78 -16.54 -6.89
CA ARG A 80 -16.24 -16.63 -6.94
C ARG A 80 -16.94 -15.39 -6.36
N VAL A 81 -16.27 -14.64 -5.49
CA VAL A 81 -16.88 -13.56 -4.70
C VAL A 81 -16.33 -12.17 -5.00
N LEU A 82 -15.20 -12.08 -5.70
CA LEU A 82 -14.57 -10.82 -6.08
C LEU A 82 -14.72 -10.57 -7.58
N GLU A 83 -14.94 -9.30 -7.93
CA GLU A 83 -14.92 -8.84 -9.32
C GLU A 83 -13.56 -9.15 -9.99
N PRO A 84 -13.52 -9.57 -11.26
CA PRO A 84 -12.29 -9.97 -11.95
C PRO A 84 -11.19 -8.90 -11.93
N THR A 85 -11.55 -7.63 -12.09
CA THR A 85 -10.59 -6.52 -12.04
C THR A 85 -9.94 -6.40 -10.66
N LEU A 86 -10.73 -6.53 -9.60
CA LEU A 86 -10.21 -6.49 -8.23
C LEU A 86 -9.31 -7.69 -7.95
N LEU A 87 -9.72 -8.87 -8.40
CA LEU A 87 -8.94 -10.09 -8.26
C LEU A 87 -7.58 -10.02 -8.98
N SER A 88 -7.54 -9.39 -10.17
CA SER A 88 -6.30 -9.14 -10.90
C SER A 88 -5.30 -8.34 -10.06
N PHE A 89 -5.74 -7.22 -9.48
CA PHE A 89 -4.90 -6.45 -8.54
C PHE A 89 -4.48 -7.25 -7.31
N MET A 90 -5.37 -8.09 -6.77
CA MET A 90 -5.07 -8.97 -5.63
C MET A 90 -4.18 -10.18 -6.00
N SER A 91 -3.84 -10.34 -7.28
CA SER A 91 -2.96 -11.40 -7.77
C SER A 91 -1.56 -10.89 -8.12
N GLU A 92 -1.35 -9.59 -8.20
CA GLU A 92 -0.02 -9.01 -8.40
C GLU A 92 0.74 -8.92 -7.08
N SER A 93 1.91 -9.57 -7.03
CA SER A 93 2.78 -9.57 -5.84
C SER A 93 4.16 -9.07 -6.23
N ARG A 94 4.49 -7.83 -5.87
CA ARG A 94 5.82 -7.24 -6.06
C ARG A 94 6.31 -6.63 -4.76
N ARG A 95 7.61 -6.70 -4.52
CA ARG A 95 8.30 -5.96 -3.45
C ARG A 95 9.24 -4.99 -4.11
N LEU A 96 8.94 -3.70 -4.02
CA LEU A 96 9.71 -2.66 -4.70
C LEU A 96 10.82 -2.12 -3.80
N SER A 97 12.03 -2.00 -4.34
CA SER A 97 13.08 -1.22 -3.69
C SER A 97 12.95 0.25 -4.08
N ASN A 98 12.94 1.14 -3.08
CA ASN A 98 13.00 2.59 -3.25
C ASN A 98 14.44 3.14 -3.12
N ALA A 99 15.47 2.28 -3.12
CA ALA A 99 16.86 2.71 -2.92
C ALA A 99 17.31 3.74 -3.96
N ARG A 100 16.86 3.59 -5.21
CA ARG A 100 17.16 4.57 -6.27
C ARG A 100 16.50 5.93 -6.00
N LEU A 101 15.26 5.94 -5.54
CA LEU A 101 14.56 7.17 -5.15
C LEU A 101 15.38 7.94 -4.11
N LYS A 102 15.76 7.25 -3.03
CA LYS A 102 16.51 7.85 -1.91
C LYS A 102 17.88 8.34 -2.34
N ARG A 103 18.61 7.55 -3.13
CA ARG A 103 19.99 7.88 -3.56
C ARG A 103 20.04 8.94 -4.66
N GLU A 104 19.27 8.77 -5.73
CA GLU A 104 19.41 9.60 -6.94
C GLU A 104 18.58 10.89 -6.86
N LEU A 105 17.36 10.82 -6.31
CA LEU A 105 16.54 12.02 -6.10
C LEU A 105 16.82 12.69 -4.74
N GLY A 106 17.59 12.03 -3.88
CA GLY A 106 17.98 12.53 -2.56
C GLY A 106 16.79 12.73 -1.61
N TYR A 107 15.65 12.08 -1.88
CA TYR A 107 14.42 12.32 -1.14
C TYR A 107 14.34 11.42 0.10
N ARG A 108 14.05 12.04 1.25
CA ARG A 108 13.70 11.35 2.49
C ARG A 108 12.20 11.43 2.65
N LEU A 109 11.55 10.27 2.73
CA LEU A 109 10.11 10.16 2.90
C LEU A 109 9.68 10.82 4.21
N LYS A 110 8.64 11.64 4.15
CA LYS A 110 7.95 12.18 5.33
C LYS A 110 7.19 11.06 6.04
N TYR A 111 6.56 10.16 5.27
CA TYR A 111 5.91 8.95 5.75
C TYR A 111 6.69 7.73 5.24
N PRO A 112 7.71 7.28 6.02
CA PRO A 112 8.61 6.22 5.56
C PRO A 112 7.92 4.86 5.42
N ASP A 113 6.81 4.64 6.14
CA ASP A 113 5.98 3.45 6.04
C ASP A 113 4.52 3.79 6.40
N VAL A 114 3.61 2.86 6.12
CA VAL A 114 2.17 3.01 6.43
C VAL A 114 1.96 3.17 7.95
N ALA A 115 2.75 2.51 8.80
CA ALA A 115 2.58 2.62 10.25
C ALA A 115 2.85 4.05 10.75
N ALA A 116 3.88 4.70 10.23
CA ALA A 116 4.23 6.09 10.52
C ALA A 116 3.12 7.05 10.07
N LEU A 117 2.50 6.79 8.92
CA LEU A 117 1.31 7.54 8.49
C LEU A 117 0.15 7.35 9.47
N LEU A 118 -0.20 6.11 9.80
CA LEU A 118 -1.32 5.81 10.70
C LEU A 118 -1.12 6.45 12.09
N ALA A 119 0.11 6.45 12.60
CA ALA A 119 0.45 7.09 13.88
C ALA A 119 0.38 8.63 13.83
N ALA A 120 0.54 9.24 12.66
CA ALA A 120 0.46 10.68 12.46
C ALA A 120 -0.98 11.20 12.25
N LEU A 121 -1.94 10.30 12.02
CA LEU A 121 -3.34 10.67 11.87
C LEU A 121 -3.93 11.07 13.24
N PRO A 122 -4.83 12.06 13.28
CA PRO A 122 -5.55 12.38 14.51
C PRO A 122 -6.39 11.16 14.94
N PRO A 123 -6.55 10.93 16.25
CA PRO A 123 -7.44 9.88 16.74
C PRO A 123 -8.84 10.13 16.20
N GLN A 124 -9.47 9.06 15.68
CA GLN A 124 -10.84 9.16 15.20
C GLN A 124 -11.76 9.44 16.39
N ARG A 125 -12.59 10.47 16.27
CA ARG A 125 -13.70 10.69 17.21
C ARG A 125 -14.78 9.64 16.92
N PRO A 126 -15.38 9.04 17.97
CA PRO A 126 -16.48 8.09 17.81
C PRO A 126 -17.70 8.73 17.13
#